data_AF-A0A1G7NEF6-F1
#
_entry.id   AF-A0A1G7NEF6-F1
#
_cell.length_a   1.000
_cell.length_b   1.000
_cell.length_c   1.000
_cell.angle_alpha   90.00
_cell.angle_beta   90.00
_cell.angle_gamma   90.00
#
_symmetry.space_group_name_H-M   'P 1'
#
loop_
_entity.id
_entity.type
_entity.pdbx_description
1 polymer ?
#
loop_
_entity_poly.entity_id
_entity_poly.type
_entity_poly.pdbx_seq_one_letter_code
_entity_poly.pdbx_strand_id
1 'polypeptide(L)'
;MNFNSPPEIYEPPAKRRYWVVKADSGKYYEAFVSNSLIAIGHLDEFFGGSSFSSPFVRSPSLLRMLMTKSLADGRSYFNSNNYGQVNSFVNEMAVGDWVLTKGQRHVRVGVITSPSRIDDQIVRYKADKEDLFEREAGLSFKLRRDVLWGPEILLSNLPADIYYSLRAPMTVYTVDQYVESICFTLYPCFKVGETLHLSININKKEEISNYYLSKVFEYLNELDFLSQVDIHGDDLESAHHSFVEKGLFALSTQASFHSPGEIWVKLVLAGKKSKMLQAVTIYSMLFGNAHMGVDGILDLESRQELWSVLIERINMNHVEKASNELQLKMPEYDTKGIESVSVARQGND
;
A
#
# COMPACT_ATOMS: atom_id res chain seq x y z
N MET A 1 -19.62 15.54 -1.82
CA MET A 1 -18.20 15.64 -1.43
C MET A 1 -18.01 17.03 -0.83
N ASN A 2 -17.50 17.15 0.40
CA ASN A 2 -17.20 18.44 1.00
C ASN A 2 -15.91 18.97 0.36
N PHE A 3 -16.01 20.07 -0.38
CA PHE A 3 -14.91 20.72 -1.11
C PHE A 3 -14.05 21.68 -0.25
N ASN A 4 -14.16 21.64 1.08
CA ASN A 4 -13.60 22.67 1.97
C ASN A 4 -12.31 22.26 2.73
N SER A 5 -11.68 21.15 2.36
CA SER A 5 -10.35 20.80 2.89
C SER A 5 -9.42 20.51 1.71
N PRO A 6 -8.18 21.05 1.69
CA PRO A 6 -7.21 20.67 0.68
C PRO A 6 -6.98 19.15 0.71
N PRO A 7 -6.66 18.51 -0.42
CA PRO A 7 -6.28 17.11 -0.44
C PRO A 7 -5.09 16.92 0.51
N GLU A 8 -5.29 16.14 1.57
CA GLU A 8 -4.18 15.76 2.43
C GLU A 8 -3.39 14.66 1.72
N ILE A 9 -2.13 14.96 1.35
CA ILE A 9 -1.23 13.98 0.76
C ILE A 9 -0.86 13.01 1.88
N TYR A 10 -1.26 11.74 1.73
CA TYR A 10 -0.96 10.71 2.71
C TYR A 10 0.54 10.55 2.94
N GLU A 11 0.96 10.46 4.19
CA GLU A 11 2.34 10.17 4.61
C GLU A 11 2.36 8.90 5.47
N PRO A 12 2.97 7.79 5.00
CA PRO A 12 3.10 6.57 5.79
C PRO A 12 3.83 6.84 7.11
N PRO A 13 3.28 6.45 8.28
CA PRO A 13 3.96 6.68 9.56
C PRO A 13 5.31 5.95 9.62
N ALA A 14 6.39 6.67 9.93
CA ALA A 14 7.76 6.15 9.89
C ALA A 14 8.02 4.89 10.74
N LYS A 15 7.25 4.69 11.82
CA LYS A 15 7.39 3.53 12.73
C LYS A 15 6.41 2.39 12.42
N ARG A 16 5.51 2.51 11.44
CA ARG A 16 4.55 1.46 11.09
C ARG A 16 5.27 0.31 10.39
N ARG A 17 4.95 -0.92 10.78
CA ARG A 17 5.38 -2.11 10.02
C ARG A 17 4.26 -2.72 9.20
N TYR A 18 4.67 -3.50 8.22
CA TYR A 18 3.83 -4.16 7.24
C TYR A 18 4.09 -5.66 7.32
N TRP A 19 3.03 -6.40 7.59
CA TRP A 19 3.08 -7.84 7.81
C TRP A 19 2.27 -8.58 6.76
N VAL A 20 2.67 -9.81 6.48
CA VAL A 20 1.78 -10.78 5.84
C VAL A 20 1.42 -11.81 6.88
N VAL A 21 0.12 -12.11 6.99
CA VAL A 21 -0.39 -13.26 7.74
C VAL A 21 -1.26 -14.11 6.84
N LYS A 22 -0.76 -15.30 6.50
CA LYS A 22 -1.44 -16.23 5.61
C LYS A 22 -2.54 -16.99 6.33
N ALA A 23 -3.71 -17.01 5.73
CA ALA A 23 -4.85 -17.76 6.20
C ALA A 23 -4.79 -19.24 5.75
N ASP A 24 -3.68 -19.93 6.03
CA ASP A 24 -3.42 -21.32 5.62
C ASP A 24 -3.66 -21.57 4.11
N SER A 25 -2.77 -21.02 3.27
CA SER A 25 -2.90 -21.02 1.81
C SER A 25 -4.20 -20.39 1.27
N GLY A 26 -4.86 -19.54 2.08
CA GLY A 26 -6.09 -18.85 1.74
C GLY A 26 -7.36 -19.56 2.21
N LYS A 27 -7.25 -20.77 2.78
CA LYS A 27 -8.38 -21.56 3.30
C LYS A 27 -9.25 -20.78 4.29
N TYR A 28 -8.62 -20.01 5.18
CA TYR A 28 -9.31 -19.25 6.23
C TYR A 28 -9.44 -17.77 5.90
N TYR A 29 -9.24 -17.37 4.63
CA TYR A 29 -9.32 -15.96 4.22
C TYR A 29 -10.67 -15.35 4.61
N GLU A 30 -11.77 -16.02 4.27
CA GLU A 30 -13.12 -15.57 4.62
C GLU A 30 -13.32 -15.50 6.14
N ALA A 31 -12.74 -16.43 6.91
CA ALA A 31 -12.79 -16.41 8.37
C ALA A 31 -12.15 -15.13 8.92
N PHE A 32 -10.97 -14.77 8.41
CA PHE A 32 -10.24 -13.59 8.82
C PHE A 32 -11.00 -12.30 8.48
N VAL A 33 -11.47 -12.19 7.24
CA VAL A 33 -12.13 -10.98 6.72
C VAL A 33 -13.49 -10.76 7.39
N SER A 34 -14.36 -11.79 7.41
CA SER A 34 -15.72 -11.67 7.95
C SER A 34 -15.77 -11.49 9.48
N ASN A 35 -14.72 -11.93 10.20
CA ASN A 35 -14.66 -11.82 11.66
C ASN A 35 -13.62 -10.80 12.15
N SER A 36 -13.08 -9.95 11.26
CA SER A 36 -12.16 -8.86 11.64
C SER A 36 -10.96 -9.32 12.47
N LEU A 37 -10.32 -10.42 12.06
CA LEU A 37 -9.22 -11.01 12.81
C LEU A 37 -8.15 -11.64 11.91
N ILE A 38 -6.98 -11.90 12.49
CA ILE A 38 -5.95 -12.79 11.97
C ILE A 38 -5.59 -13.82 13.04
N ALA A 39 -5.22 -15.02 12.63
CA ALA A 39 -4.90 -16.10 13.55
C ALA A 39 -3.79 -17.03 13.04
N ILE A 40 -3.07 -17.68 13.97
CA ILE A 40 -2.12 -18.76 13.65
C ILE A 40 -2.32 -19.96 14.57
N GLY A 41 -2.16 -21.16 14.03
CA GLY A 41 -2.37 -22.43 14.74
C GLY A 41 -1.10 -23.07 15.35
N HIS A 42 0.05 -22.38 15.29
CA HIS A 42 1.36 -22.97 15.66
C HIS A 42 1.49 -23.41 17.12
N LEU A 43 0.61 -22.92 18.01
CA LEU A 43 0.62 -23.22 19.44
C LEU A 43 -0.68 -23.87 19.95
N ASP A 44 -1.61 -24.25 19.06
CA ASP A 44 -2.95 -24.70 19.46
C ASP A 44 -2.93 -25.91 20.41
N GLU A 45 -1.95 -26.81 20.23
CA GLU A 45 -1.74 -28.02 21.05
C GLU A 45 -1.41 -27.71 22.52
N PHE A 46 -0.89 -26.50 22.82
CA PHE A 46 -0.45 -26.11 24.16
C PHE A 46 -1.51 -25.38 24.97
N PHE A 47 -2.63 -24.97 24.36
CA PHE A 47 -3.60 -24.08 25.01
C PHE A 47 -4.81 -24.77 25.64
N GLY A 48 -4.89 -26.10 25.67
CA GLY A 48 -5.74 -26.88 26.58
C GLY A 48 -7.16 -26.34 26.87
N GLY A 49 -7.93 -25.92 25.86
CA GLY A 49 -9.30 -25.40 26.03
C GLY A 49 -9.42 -24.03 26.71
N SER A 50 -8.31 -23.33 26.95
CA SER A 50 -8.27 -22.10 27.71
C SER A 50 -8.38 -20.87 26.80
N SER A 51 -9.28 -19.95 27.14
CA SER A 51 -9.35 -18.62 26.54
C SER A 51 -8.81 -17.59 27.54
N PHE A 52 -7.92 -16.71 27.08
CA PHE A 52 -7.31 -15.67 27.91
C PHE A 52 -7.61 -14.31 27.29
N SER A 53 -8.41 -13.50 27.99
CA SER A 53 -8.77 -12.15 27.56
C SER A 53 -7.61 -11.14 27.68
N SER A 54 -6.62 -11.43 28.54
CA SER A 54 -5.41 -10.63 28.67
C SER A 54 -4.51 -10.76 27.44
N PRO A 55 -3.77 -9.71 27.05
CA PRO A 55 -2.73 -9.80 26.04
C PRO A 55 -1.81 -11.00 26.29
N PHE A 56 -1.74 -11.90 25.32
CA PHE A 56 -0.79 -12.97 25.33
C PHE A 56 0.57 -12.38 24.95
N VAL A 57 1.42 -12.18 25.96
CA VAL A 57 2.83 -11.81 25.80
C VAL A 57 3.66 -12.89 26.47
N ARG A 58 4.71 -13.37 25.80
CA ARG A 58 5.55 -14.45 26.33
C ARG A 58 7.02 -14.12 26.14
N SER A 59 7.81 -14.44 27.17
CA SER A 59 9.25 -14.32 27.07
C SER A 59 9.80 -15.20 25.94
N PRO A 60 10.83 -14.76 25.22
CA PRO A 60 11.49 -15.56 24.18
C PRO A 60 11.89 -16.96 24.67
N SER A 61 12.34 -17.08 25.93
CA SER A 61 12.72 -18.36 26.53
C SER A 61 11.54 -19.33 26.66
N LEU A 62 10.36 -18.84 27.02
CA LEU A 62 9.16 -19.67 27.16
C LEU A 62 8.60 -20.07 25.80
N LEU A 63 8.61 -19.16 24.82
CA LEU A 63 8.27 -19.53 23.43
C LEU A 63 9.23 -20.59 22.90
N ARG A 64 10.53 -20.45 23.17
CA ARG A 64 11.54 -21.44 22.74
C ARG A 64 11.29 -22.82 23.34
N MET A 65 10.93 -22.87 24.62
CA MET A 65 10.55 -24.10 25.31
C MET A 65 9.33 -24.76 24.66
N LEU A 66 8.24 -24.00 24.42
CA LEU A 66 7.03 -24.53 23.76
C LEU A 66 7.30 -25.06 22.35
N MET A 67 8.24 -24.44 21.63
CA MET A 67 8.60 -24.85 20.28
C MET A 67 9.62 -26.00 20.21
N THR A 68 10.08 -26.49 21.36
CA THR A 68 11.00 -27.63 21.47
C THR A 68 10.20 -28.89 21.77
N LYS A 69 10.10 -29.80 20.79
CA LYS A 69 9.42 -31.09 20.95
C LYS A 69 10.41 -32.15 21.42
N SER A 70 10.03 -32.92 22.43
CA SER A 70 10.76 -34.14 22.81
C SER A 70 10.38 -35.27 21.88
N LEU A 71 11.38 -35.95 21.31
CA LEU A 71 11.21 -37.13 20.47
C LEU A 71 11.27 -38.40 21.35
N ALA A 72 10.66 -39.48 20.86
CA ALA A 72 10.57 -40.75 21.58
C ALA A 72 11.94 -41.41 21.85
N ASP A 73 12.97 -41.03 21.10
CA ASP A 73 14.35 -41.52 21.26
C ASP A 73 15.21 -40.66 22.20
N GLY A 74 14.59 -39.73 22.94
CA GLY A 74 15.26 -38.83 23.88
C GLY A 74 15.94 -37.62 23.24
N ARG A 75 15.88 -37.46 21.91
CA ARG A 75 16.35 -36.25 21.24
C ARG A 75 15.29 -35.15 21.31
N SER A 76 15.72 -33.90 21.18
CA SER A 76 14.82 -32.74 21.09
C SER A 76 14.87 -32.12 19.70
N TYR A 77 13.71 -31.78 19.13
CA TYR A 77 13.59 -31.03 17.89
C TYR A 77 13.05 -29.63 18.16
N PHE A 78 13.79 -28.60 17.75
CA PHE A 78 13.37 -27.21 17.84
C PHE A 78 12.83 -26.74 16.48
N ASN A 79 11.55 -26.38 16.43
CA ASN A 79 10.96 -25.81 15.22
C ASN A 79 11.25 -24.30 15.16
N SER A 80 12.43 -23.94 14.65
CA SER A 80 12.88 -22.55 14.54
C SER A 80 11.96 -21.68 13.66
N ASN A 81 11.38 -22.25 12.60
CA ASN A 81 10.50 -21.52 11.69
C ASN A 81 9.20 -21.12 12.38
N ASN A 82 8.55 -22.05 13.08
CA ASN A 82 7.33 -21.73 13.82
C ASN A 82 7.64 -20.83 15.01
N TYR A 83 8.80 -20.99 15.67
CA TYR A 83 9.25 -20.08 16.71
C TYR A 83 9.35 -18.63 16.22
N GLY A 84 10.01 -18.39 15.09
CA GLY A 84 10.13 -17.04 14.51
C GLY A 84 8.77 -16.42 14.22
N GLN A 85 7.88 -17.19 13.58
CA GLN A 85 6.52 -16.74 13.25
C GLN A 85 5.68 -16.43 14.50
N VAL A 86 5.76 -17.27 15.52
CA VAL A 86 5.08 -17.04 16.80
C VAL A 86 5.66 -15.83 17.51
N ASN A 87 6.99 -15.68 17.56
CA ASN A 87 7.62 -14.53 18.18
C ASN A 87 7.21 -13.22 17.47
N SER A 88 7.22 -13.20 16.14
CA SER A 88 6.75 -12.05 15.39
C SER A 88 5.28 -11.74 15.67
N PHE A 89 4.41 -12.76 15.63
CA PHE A 89 2.98 -12.59 15.89
C PHE A 89 2.67 -12.12 17.30
N VAL A 90 3.42 -12.57 18.31
CA VAL A 90 3.14 -12.27 19.73
C VAL A 90 3.84 -10.98 20.18
N ASN A 91 5.13 -10.85 19.88
CA ASN A 91 6.00 -9.84 20.49
C ASN A 91 6.37 -8.68 19.55
N GLU A 92 6.36 -8.87 18.23
CA GLU A 92 6.84 -7.85 17.28
C GLU A 92 5.71 -7.07 16.60
N MET A 93 4.58 -7.74 16.31
CA MET A 93 3.38 -7.10 15.75
C MET A 93 2.71 -6.19 16.79
N ALA A 94 2.41 -4.95 16.39
CA ALA A 94 1.82 -3.94 17.27
C ALA A 94 0.50 -3.38 16.72
N VAL A 95 -0.29 -2.76 17.59
CA VAL A 95 -1.48 -1.99 17.18
C VAL A 95 -1.04 -0.84 16.28
N GLY A 96 -1.73 -0.65 15.16
CA GLY A 96 -1.40 0.34 14.13
C GLY A 96 -0.44 -0.16 13.04
N ASP A 97 0.13 -1.37 13.18
CA ASP A 97 0.82 -2.04 12.07
C ASP A 97 -0.20 -2.52 11.03
N TRP A 98 0.22 -2.52 9.77
CA TRP A 98 -0.60 -3.01 8.67
C TRP A 98 -0.35 -4.49 8.43
N VAL A 99 -1.39 -5.19 8.01
CA VAL A 99 -1.35 -6.61 7.68
C VAL A 99 -2.02 -6.87 6.35
N LEU A 100 -1.38 -7.70 5.55
CA LEU A 100 -1.89 -8.24 4.30
C LEU A 100 -2.25 -9.71 4.51
N THR A 101 -3.44 -10.10 4.08
CA THR A 101 -3.82 -11.51 3.99
C THR A 101 -4.26 -11.87 2.59
N LYS A 102 -3.77 -13.00 2.10
CA LYS A 102 -4.01 -13.46 0.73
C LYS A 102 -5.10 -14.52 0.71
N GLY A 103 -6.12 -14.30 -0.11
CA GLY A 103 -7.10 -15.30 -0.54
C GLY A 103 -6.70 -15.92 -1.89
N GLN A 104 -7.65 -16.55 -2.57
CA GLN A 104 -7.38 -17.18 -3.86
C GLN A 104 -7.15 -16.17 -4.99
N ARG A 105 -7.98 -15.12 -5.05
CA ARG A 105 -7.98 -14.11 -6.11
C ARG A 105 -7.63 -12.70 -5.64
N HIS A 106 -7.71 -12.47 -4.34
CA HIS A 106 -7.57 -11.16 -3.75
C HIS A 106 -6.59 -11.14 -2.58
N VAL A 107 -6.15 -9.95 -2.23
CA VAL A 107 -5.43 -9.63 -0.99
C VAL A 107 -6.22 -8.58 -0.26
N ARG A 108 -6.41 -8.78 1.04
CA ARG A 108 -6.99 -7.77 1.92
C ARG A 108 -5.89 -7.05 2.68
N VAL A 109 -5.95 -5.73 2.70
CA VAL A 109 -5.11 -4.89 3.55
C VAL A 109 -5.92 -4.51 4.79
N GLY A 110 -5.32 -4.58 5.97
CA GLY A 110 -5.94 -4.17 7.23
C GLY A 110 -4.94 -3.58 8.20
N VAL A 111 -5.43 -3.05 9.31
CA VAL A 111 -4.62 -2.54 10.42
C VAL A 111 -4.93 -3.31 11.70
N ILE A 112 -3.89 -3.67 12.44
CA ILE A 112 -4.02 -4.38 13.72
C ILE A 112 -4.60 -3.43 14.76
N THR A 113 -5.67 -3.86 15.44
CA THR A 113 -6.39 -3.07 16.45
C THR A 113 -6.26 -3.63 17.86
N SER A 114 -5.72 -4.85 18.02
CA SER A 114 -5.49 -5.44 19.35
C SER A 114 -4.09 -6.05 19.52
N PRO A 115 -3.61 -6.19 20.77
CA PRO A 115 -2.57 -7.15 21.13
C PRO A 115 -2.98 -8.58 20.77
N SER A 116 -2.02 -9.52 20.73
CA SER A 116 -2.32 -10.94 20.61
C SER A 116 -3.11 -11.45 21.81
N ARG A 117 -4.06 -12.35 21.58
CA ARG A 117 -4.83 -13.05 22.62
C ARG A 117 -4.97 -14.53 22.29
N ILE A 118 -5.36 -15.31 23.28
CA ILE A 118 -5.75 -16.72 23.09
C ILE A 118 -7.26 -16.81 23.21
N ASP A 119 -7.89 -17.41 22.21
CA ASP A 119 -9.33 -17.61 22.16
C ASP A 119 -9.62 -19.00 21.56
N ASP A 120 -10.23 -19.86 22.35
CA ASP A 120 -10.53 -21.25 21.98
C ASP A 120 -11.84 -21.40 21.19
N GLN A 121 -12.62 -20.32 21.04
CA GLN A 121 -13.90 -20.38 20.35
C GLN A 121 -13.72 -20.63 18.85
N ILE A 122 -14.39 -21.63 18.28
CA ILE A 122 -14.38 -21.86 16.84
C ILE A 122 -15.05 -20.67 16.13
N VAL A 123 -14.31 -20.03 15.23
CA VAL A 123 -14.81 -18.92 14.43
C VAL A 123 -15.53 -19.50 13.22
N ARG A 124 -16.84 -19.24 13.12
CA ARG A 124 -17.65 -19.70 12.00
C ARG A 124 -17.63 -18.67 10.87
N TYR A 125 -17.61 -19.16 9.64
CA TYR A 125 -17.67 -18.33 8.45
C TYR A 125 -18.36 -19.07 7.30
N LYS A 126 -18.90 -18.29 6.37
CA LYS A 126 -19.41 -18.83 5.11
C LYS A 126 -18.23 -19.03 4.17
N ALA A 127 -18.00 -20.27 3.75
CA ALA A 127 -17.09 -20.53 2.65
C ALA A 127 -17.66 -19.93 1.36
N ASP A 128 -16.78 -19.52 0.44
CA ASP A 128 -17.17 -18.84 -0.79
C ASP A 128 -18.10 -19.71 -1.67
N LYS A 129 -18.93 -19.07 -2.49
CA LYS A 129 -20.16 -19.60 -3.12
C LYS A 129 -19.99 -20.74 -4.14
N GLU A 130 -18.77 -21.25 -4.36
CA GLU A 130 -18.52 -22.34 -5.33
C GLU A 130 -18.83 -23.74 -4.76
N ASP A 131 -18.95 -23.89 -3.44
CA ASP A 131 -19.50 -25.09 -2.84
C ASP A 131 -21.05 -25.00 -2.82
N LEU A 132 -21.70 -25.76 -3.69
CA LEU A 132 -23.17 -25.92 -3.81
C LEU A 132 -23.86 -26.41 -2.52
N PHE A 133 -23.10 -26.66 -1.45
CA PHE A 133 -23.58 -26.93 -0.11
C PHE A 133 -22.99 -25.85 0.81
N GLU A 134 -23.85 -24.98 1.35
CA GLU A 134 -23.48 -24.03 2.43
C GLU A 134 -22.98 -24.81 3.65
N ARG A 135 -21.70 -25.20 3.66
CA ARG A 135 -21.05 -25.78 4.83
C ARG A 135 -20.48 -24.62 5.64
N GLU A 136 -21.01 -24.41 6.84
CA GLU A 136 -20.32 -23.59 7.84
C GLU A 136 -18.94 -24.19 8.07
N ALA A 137 -17.90 -23.47 7.66
CA ALA A 137 -16.52 -23.83 7.96
C ALA A 137 -16.13 -23.18 9.29
N GLY A 138 -15.28 -23.88 10.05
CA GLY A 138 -14.80 -23.44 11.35
C GLY A 138 -13.28 -23.22 11.34
N LEU A 139 -12.84 -22.03 11.77
CA LEU A 139 -11.45 -21.75 12.10
C LEU A 139 -11.21 -22.06 13.59
N SER A 140 -10.28 -22.97 13.87
CA SER A 140 -9.94 -23.42 15.22
C SER A 140 -8.66 -22.80 15.79
N PHE A 141 -7.98 -21.93 15.04
CA PHE A 141 -6.72 -21.32 15.47
C PHE A 141 -6.94 -20.44 16.69
N LYS A 142 -6.13 -20.63 17.73
CA LYS A 142 -6.39 -20.04 19.05
C LYS A 142 -5.65 -18.74 19.29
N LEU A 143 -4.47 -18.57 18.69
CA LEU A 143 -3.68 -17.34 18.82
C LEU A 143 -4.16 -16.31 17.79
N ARG A 144 -4.77 -15.21 18.26
CA ARG A 144 -5.51 -14.24 17.43
C ARG A 144 -5.11 -12.79 17.70
N ARG A 145 -5.38 -11.93 16.72
CA ARG A 145 -5.40 -10.46 16.83
C ARG A 145 -6.60 -9.91 16.08
N ASP A 146 -7.17 -8.82 16.57
CA ASP A 146 -8.19 -8.06 15.84
C ASP A 146 -7.55 -7.20 14.77
N VAL A 147 -8.27 -7.09 13.65
CA VAL A 147 -7.87 -6.33 12.48
C VAL A 147 -9.07 -5.57 11.96
N LEU A 148 -8.89 -4.26 11.75
CA LEU A 148 -9.80 -3.48 10.94
C LEU A 148 -9.40 -3.63 9.47
N TRP A 149 -10.24 -4.27 8.67
CA TRP A 149 -9.97 -4.48 7.25
C TRP A 149 -10.30 -3.24 6.43
N GLY A 150 -9.39 -2.88 5.54
CA GLY A 150 -9.53 -1.80 4.56
C GLY A 150 -9.77 -2.39 3.16
N PRO A 151 -9.04 -1.93 2.13
CA PRO A 151 -9.33 -2.28 0.74
C PRO A 151 -9.01 -3.75 0.41
N GLU A 152 -9.67 -4.23 -0.64
CA GLU A 152 -9.39 -5.50 -1.29
C GLU A 152 -8.80 -5.27 -2.66
N ILE A 153 -7.71 -5.97 -2.94
CA ILE A 153 -6.91 -5.79 -4.14
C ILE A 153 -6.91 -7.11 -4.89
N LEU A 154 -7.26 -7.07 -6.18
CA LEU A 154 -7.08 -8.22 -7.07
C LEU A 154 -5.60 -8.58 -7.15
N LEU A 155 -5.27 -9.88 -7.08
CA LEU A 155 -3.90 -10.35 -7.22
C LEU A 155 -3.26 -9.93 -8.56
N SER A 156 -4.07 -9.77 -9.61
CA SER A 156 -3.64 -9.28 -10.93
C SER A 156 -3.25 -7.80 -10.95
N ASN A 157 -3.67 -7.04 -9.94
CA ASN A 157 -3.40 -5.61 -9.83
C ASN A 157 -2.24 -5.32 -8.86
N LEU A 158 -1.62 -6.36 -8.30
CA LEU A 158 -0.47 -6.20 -7.42
C LEU A 158 0.82 -6.06 -8.25
N PRO A 159 1.72 -5.17 -7.83
CA PRO A 159 3.09 -5.14 -8.29
C PRO A 159 3.77 -6.51 -8.16
N ALA A 160 4.67 -6.82 -9.10
CA ALA A 160 5.27 -8.15 -9.20
C ALA A 160 6.03 -8.55 -7.93
N ASP A 161 6.75 -7.61 -7.31
CA ASP A 161 7.51 -7.82 -6.07
C ASP A 161 6.60 -8.22 -4.88
N ILE A 162 5.47 -7.54 -4.69
CA ILE A 162 4.46 -7.90 -3.69
C ILE A 162 3.85 -9.25 -4.03
N TYR A 163 3.44 -9.45 -5.27
CA TYR A 163 2.82 -10.69 -5.72
C TYR A 163 3.73 -11.92 -5.48
N TYR A 164 5.02 -11.81 -5.79
CA TYR A 164 6.00 -12.87 -5.53
C TYR A 164 6.28 -13.04 -4.04
N SER A 165 6.36 -11.95 -3.28
CA SER A 165 6.50 -12.00 -1.81
C SER A 165 5.38 -12.80 -1.15
N LEU A 166 4.14 -12.68 -1.64
CA LEU A 166 2.98 -13.45 -1.15
C LEU A 166 3.08 -14.96 -1.40
N ARG A 167 4.04 -15.44 -2.17
CA ARG A 167 4.30 -16.88 -2.40
C ARG A 167 5.25 -17.48 -1.36
N ALA A 168 5.90 -16.68 -0.51
CA ALA A 168 6.82 -17.17 0.52
C ALA A 168 6.18 -18.27 1.41
N PRO A 169 6.86 -19.37 1.76
CA PRO A 169 6.23 -20.48 2.46
C PRO A 169 5.82 -20.17 3.92
N MET A 170 6.31 -19.06 4.49
CA MET A 170 6.04 -18.68 5.88
C MET A 170 4.61 -18.14 6.06
N THR A 171 3.99 -18.42 7.22
CA THR A 171 2.65 -17.93 7.57
C THR A 171 2.70 -16.47 8.01
N VAL A 172 3.71 -16.09 8.79
CA VAL A 172 3.91 -14.73 9.30
C VAL A 172 5.29 -14.24 8.88
N TYR A 173 5.35 -13.09 8.22
CA TYR A 173 6.60 -12.44 7.83
C TYR A 173 6.37 -10.98 7.49
N THR A 174 7.47 -10.25 7.31
CA THR A 174 7.48 -8.80 7.15
C THR A 174 7.62 -8.45 5.68
N VAL A 175 6.96 -7.39 5.27
CA VAL A 175 7.01 -6.83 3.91
C VAL A 175 7.35 -5.34 3.94
N ASP A 176 8.05 -4.90 4.99
CA ASP A 176 8.50 -3.51 5.18
C ASP A 176 9.29 -3.00 3.97
N GLN A 177 10.09 -3.87 3.35
CA GLN A 177 10.86 -3.56 2.14
C GLN A 177 10.00 -3.22 0.91
N TYR A 178 8.71 -3.54 0.93
CA TYR A 178 7.76 -3.28 -0.15
C TYR A 178 6.77 -2.16 0.20
N VAL A 179 7.04 -1.35 1.24
CA VAL A 179 6.14 -0.27 1.67
C VAL A 179 5.81 0.71 0.55
N GLU A 180 6.80 1.08 -0.27
CA GLU A 180 6.58 1.97 -1.41
C GLU A 180 5.65 1.33 -2.44
N SER A 181 5.90 0.08 -2.84
CA SER A 181 5.05 -0.67 -3.78
C SER A 181 3.61 -0.80 -3.26
N ILE A 182 3.45 -1.01 -1.95
CA ILE A 182 2.12 -1.05 -1.30
C ILE A 182 1.45 0.32 -1.41
N CYS A 183 2.20 1.41 -1.17
CA CYS A 183 1.66 2.76 -1.26
C CYS A 183 1.34 3.16 -2.71
N PHE A 184 2.19 2.82 -3.69
CA PHE A 184 1.90 3.02 -5.12
C PHE A 184 0.64 2.27 -5.56
N THR A 185 0.40 1.09 -5.00
CA THR A 185 -0.83 0.32 -5.27
C THR A 185 -2.06 1.02 -4.71
N LEU A 186 -1.95 1.64 -3.54
CA LEU A 186 -3.11 2.13 -2.77
C LEU A 186 -3.46 3.60 -3.04
N TYR A 187 -2.47 4.44 -3.33
CA TYR A 187 -2.65 5.89 -3.36
C TYR A 187 -2.28 6.48 -4.72
N PRO A 188 -3.06 7.47 -5.22
CA PRO A 188 -2.68 8.26 -6.39
C PRO A 188 -1.39 9.04 -6.17
N CYS A 189 -1.23 9.58 -4.96
CA CYS A 189 -0.01 10.22 -4.52
C CYS A 189 0.19 10.04 -3.01
N PHE A 190 1.45 9.98 -2.59
CA PHE A 190 1.83 9.96 -1.18
C PHE A 190 3.20 10.63 -0.98
N LYS A 191 3.51 11.00 0.25
CA LYS A 191 4.76 11.67 0.62
C LYS A 191 5.60 10.77 1.52
N VAL A 192 6.90 10.75 1.31
CA VAL A 192 7.87 10.17 2.24
C VAL A 192 9.05 11.13 2.37
N GLY A 193 9.26 11.70 3.56
CA GLY A 193 10.31 12.71 3.74
C GLY A 193 10.06 13.92 2.84
N GLU A 194 10.99 14.31 1.97
CA GLU A 194 10.78 15.42 1.01
C GLU A 194 10.43 14.96 -0.41
N THR A 195 10.09 13.68 -0.56
CA THR A 195 9.81 13.07 -1.86
C THR A 195 8.32 12.85 -2.04
N LEU A 196 7.78 13.45 -3.10
CA LEU A 196 6.43 13.17 -3.60
C LEU A 196 6.48 11.93 -4.50
N HIS A 197 5.57 11.00 -4.25
CA HIS A 197 5.42 9.78 -5.03
C HIS A 197 4.07 9.84 -5.76
N LEU A 198 4.05 9.55 -7.07
CA LEU A 198 2.86 9.57 -7.91
C LEU A 198 2.69 8.22 -8.61
N SER A 199 1.44 7.75 -8.69
CA SER A 199 1.09 6.42 -9.20
C SER A 199 0.23 6.55 -10.46
N ILE A 200 0.59 5.88 -11.54
CA ILE A 200 -0.20 5.87 -12.78
C ILE A 200 -0.38 4.42 -13.23
N ASN A 201 -1.63 4.00 -13.41
CA ASN A 201 -1.95 2.67 -13.94
C ASN A 201 -2.25 2.75 -15.43
N ILE A 202 -1.62 1.88 -16.22
CA ILE A 202 -1.93 1.66 -17.63
C ILE A 202 -2.91 0.48 -17.69
N ASN A 203 -4.19 0.76 -17.97
CA ASN A 203 -5.21 -0.29 -17.98
C ASN A 203 -5.45 -0.92 -19.36
N LYS A 204 -4.78 -0.41 -20.39
CA LYS A 204 -4.81 -1.00 -21.73
C LYS A 204 -4.43 -2.49 -21.66
N LYS A 205 -5.21 -3.34 -22.33
CA LYS A 205 -4.97 -4.80 -22.38
C LYS A 205 -4.24 -5.22 -23.65
N GLU A 206 -4.33 -4.42 -24.71
CA GLU A 206 -3.61 -4.61 -25.96
C GLU A 206 -2.19 -4.03 -25.88
N GLU A 207 -1.41 -4.25 -26.94
CA GLU A 207 -0.06 -3.70 -27.07
C GLU A 207 -0.02 -2.18 -26.88
N ILE A 208 0.99 -1.73 -26.15
CA ILE A 208 1.20 -0.32 -25.83
C ILE A 208 2.04 0.33 -26.93
N SER A 209 1.50 1.37 -27.56
CA SER A 209 2.26 2.18 -28.52
C SER A 209 3.35 2.97 -27.82
N ASN A 210 4.60 2.79 -28.27
CA ASN A 210 5.73 3.55 -27.76
C ASN A 210 5.52 5.06 -27.90
N TYR A 211 4.86 5.50 -28.98
CA TYR A 211 4.58 6.92 -29.19
C TYR A 211 3.74 7.52 -28.06
N TYR A 212 2.62 6.88 -27.69
CA TYR A 212 1.76 7.39 -26.61
C TYR A 212 2.45 7.29 -25.25
N LEU A 213 3.27 6.26 -25.04
CA LEU A 213 4.07 6.15 -23.84
C LEU A 213 5.10 7.28 -23.72
N SER A 214 5.79 7.64 -24.81
CA SER A 214 6.70 8.79 -24.85
C SER A 214 5.98 10.09 -24.49
N LYS A 215 4.73 10.27 -24.93
CA LYS A 215 3.94 11.46 -24.56
C LYS A 215 3.61 11.55 -23.07
N VAL A 216 3.41 10.42 -22.40
CA VAL A 216 3.28 10.40 -20.94
C VAL A 216 4.59 10.80 -20.27
N PHE A 217 5.74 10.32 -20.76
CA PHE A 217 7.03 10.71 -20.18
C PHE A 217 7.40 12.18 -20.45
N GLU A 218 7.09 12.70 -21.64
CA GLU A 218 7.20 14.13 -21.94
C GLU A 218 6.36 14.95 -20.95
N TYR A 219 5.13 14.52 -20.68
CA TYR A 219 4.27 15.15 -19.67
C TYR A 219 4.87 15.13 -18.26
N LEU A 220 5.49 14.02 -17.86
CA LEU A 220 6.15 13.92 -16.56
C LEU A 220 7.35 14.87 -16.45
N ASN A 221 8.09 15.10 -17.54
CA ASN A 221 9.16 16.11 -17.56
C ASN A 221 8.58 17.52 -17.39
N GLU A 222 7.46 17.84 -18.06
CA GLU A 222 6.77 19.11 -17.86
C GLU A 222 6.29 19.28 -16.41
N LEU A 223 5.78 18.21 -15.80
CA LEU A 223 5.39 18.21 -14.39
C LEU A 223 6.58 18.54 -13.49
N ASP A 224 7.73 17.92 -13.71
CA ASP A 224 8.94 18.19 -12.94
C ASP A 224 9.33 19.67 -13.04
N PHE A 225 9.49 20.16 -14.27
CA PHE A 225 9.85 21.55 -14.56
C PHE A 225 8.87 22.54 -13.92
N LEU A 226 7.57 22.40 -14.23
CA LEU A 226 6.53 23.34 -13.78
C LEU A 226 6.30 23.28 -12.27
N SER A 227 6.60 22.17 -11.59
CA SER A 227 6.53 22.10 -10.13
C SER A 227 7.65 22.86 -9.42
N GLN A 228 8.72 23.21 -10.15
CA GLN A 228 9.92 23.79 -9.58
C GLN A 228 10.11 25.28 -9.91
N VAL A 229 9.50 25.79 -10.97
CA VAL A 229 9.57 27.20 -11.37
C VAL A 229 8.41 28.02 -10.80
N ASP A 230 8.64 29.32 -10.66
CA ASP A 230 7.55 30.26 -10.48
C ASP A 230 6.89 30.50 -11.83
N ILE A 231 5.56 30.41 -11.88
CA ILE A 231 4.82 30.55 -13.13
C ILE A 231 4.59 32.04 -13.43
N HIS A 232 4.65 32.89 -12.40
CA HIS A 232 4.48 34.33 -12.53
C HIS A 232 5.76 35.01 -12.98
N GLY A 233 5.77 35.51 -14.21
CA GLY A 233 6.74 36.53 -14.66
C GLY A 233 8.08 36.02 -15.20
N ASP A 234 8.32 34.71 -15.23
CA ASP A 234 9.49 34.13 -15.91
C ASP A 234 9.17 33.82 -17.38
N ASP A 235 10.13 34.08 -18.28
CA ASP A 235 10.11 33.52 -19.63
C ASP A 235 10.30 32.00 -19.53
N LEU A 236 9.17 31.28 -19.52
CA LEU A 236 9.11 29.83 -19.33
C LEU A 236 9.97 29.07 -20.35
N GLU A 237 10.12 29.57 -21.57
CA GLU A 237 10.97 28.93 -22.58
C GLU A 237 12.46 29.07 -22.23
N SER A 238 12.90 30.26 -21.86
CA SER A 238 14.27 30.49 -21.37
C SER A 238 14.55 29.71 -20.08
N ALA A 239 13.58 29.65 -19.16
CA ALA A 239 13.68 28.89 -17.93
C ALA A 239 13.80 27.38 -18.21
N HIS A 240 12.95 26.85 -19.10
CA HIS A 240 12.99 25.44 -19.52
C HIS A 240 14.33 25.11 -20.19
N HIS A 241 14.82 25.96 -21.09
CA HIS A 241 16.13 25.77 -21.73
C HIS A 241 17.26 25.70 -20.68
N SER A 242 17.26 26.62 -19.72
CA SER A 242 18.24 26.61 -18.63
C SER A 242 18.12 25.36 -17.76
N PHE A 243 16.90 24.86 -17.55
CA PHE A 243 16.61 23.65 -16.79
C PHE A 243 17.23 22.40 -17.43
N VAL A 244 17.10 22.29 -18.75
CA VAL A 244 17.70 21.23 -19.57
C VAL A 244 19.23 21.33 -19.54
N GLU A 245 19.80 22.51 -19.84
CA GLU A 245 21.25 22.68 -19.91
C GLU A 245 21.96 22.39 -18.58
N LYS A 246 21.34 22.77 -17.47
CA LYS A 246 21.88 22.55 -16.12
C LYS A 246 21.54 21.18 -15.54
N GLY A 247 20.73 20.37 -16.23
CA GLY A 247 20.30 19.05 -15.76
C GLY A 247 19.54 19.11 -14.43
N LEU A 248 18.59 20.03 -14.30
CA LEU A 248 17.87 20.28 -13.04
C LEU A 248 16.65 19.37 -12.81
N PHE A 249 16.37 18.45 -13.73
CA PHE A 249 15.32 17.45 -13.56
C PHE A 249 15.62 16.55 -12.36
N ALA A 250 14.70 16.54 -11.40
CA ALA A 250 14.76 15.77 -10.16
C ALA A 250 13.84 14.55 -10.19
N LEU A 251 12.94 14.47 -11.17
CA LEU A 251 12.00 13.39 -11.34
C LEU A 251 12.70 12.11 -11.77
N SER A 252 12.36 11.03 -11.10
CA SER A 252 12.77 9.68 -11.46
C SER A 252 11.55 8.78 -11.63
N THR A 253 11.66 7.83 -12.54
CA THR A 253 10.54 6.97 -12.92
C THR A 253 10.93 5.51 -12.95
N GLN A 254 10.07 4.67 -12.39
CA GLN A 254 10.10 3.22 -12.55
C GLN A 254 8.80 2.81 -13.26
N ALA A 255 8.88 1.99 -14.31
CA ALA A 255 7.71 1.62 -15.08
C ALA A 255 7.72 0.15 -15.50
N SER A 256 6.53 -0.45 -15.48
CA SER A 256 6.25 -1.78 -16.03
C SER A 256 5.35 -1.59 -17.25
N PHE A 257 5.89 -1.81 -18.45
CA PHE A 257 5.22 -1.57 -19.73
C PHE A 257 4.39 -2.76 -20.23
N HIS A 258 4.00 -3.65 -19.32
CA HIS A 258 3.08 -4.73 -19.66
C HIS A 258 1.66 -4.17 -19.83
N SER A 259 0.77 -4.97 -20.43
CA SER A 259 -0.64 -4.63 -20.59
C SER A 259 -1.48 -5.57 -19.71
N PRO A 260 -2.02 -5.13 -18.56
CA PRO A 260 -1.87 -3.81 -17.93
C PRO A 260 -0.51 -3.60 -17.24
N GLY A 261 -0.20 -2.34 -16.93
CA GLY A 261 1.10 -1.92 -16.42
C GLY A 261 1.00 -0.74 -15.44
N GLU A 262 2.14 -0.28 -14.94
CA GLU A 262 2.22 0.78 -13.93
C GLU A 262 3.42 1.69 -14.18
N ILE A 263 3.26 2.97 -13.86
CA ILE A 263 4.33 3.97 -13.86
C ILE A 263 4.34 4.61 -12.47
N TRP A 264 5.48 4.49 -11.81
CA TRP A 264 5.76 5.05 -10.50
C TRP A 264 6.75 6.19 -10.64
N VAL A 265 6.39 7.34 -10.11
CA VAL A 265 7.16 8.57 -10.24
C VAL A 265 7.58 9.03 -8.85
N LYS A 266 8.85 9.42 -8.71
CA LYS A 266 9.39 10.04 -7.50
C LYS A 266 9.95 11.41 -7.85
N LEU A 267 9.52 12.42 -7.10
CA LEU A 267 9.91 13.80 -7.31
C LEU A 267 10.36 14.40 -5.98
N VAL A 268 11.63 14.79 -5.91
CA VAL A 268 12.21 15.42 -4.71
C VAL A 268 11.92 16.91 -4.74
N LEU A 269 11.12 17.40 -3.80
CA LEU A 269 10.74 18.80 -3.69
C LEU A 269 11.21 19.32 -2.35
N ALA A 270 12.19 20.21 -2.33
CA ALA A 270 12.89 20.69 -1.12
C ALA A 270 11.97 21.44 -0.11
N GLY A 271 11.08 20.75 0.60
CA GLY A 271 10.34 21.28 1.75
C GLY A 271 9.13 22.17 1.44
N LYS A 272 8.97 22.65 0.21
CA LYS A 272 7.92 23.63 -0.11
C LYS A 272 6.59 22.91 -0.37
N LYS A 273 5.69 22.94 0.62
CA LYS A 273 4.30 22.43 0.51
C LYS A 273 3.58 22.96 -0.74
N SER A 274 3.81 24.22 -1.12
CA SER A 274 3.24 24.82 -2.34
C SER A 274 3.69 24.09 -3.62
N LYS A 275 4.98 23.75 -3.73
CA LYS A 275 5.52 23.00 -4.88
C LYS A 275 4.97 21.58 -4.95
N MET A 276 4.85 20.90 -3.81
CA MET A 276 4.22 19.57 -3.76
C MET A 276 2.78 19.62 -4.26
N LEU A 277 2.03 20.64 -3.84
CA LEU A 277 0.66 20.80 -4.28
C LEU A 277 0.56 21.17 -5.76
N GLN A 278 1.46 22.02 -6.25
CA GLN A 278 1.57 22.36 -7.67
C GLN A 278 1.83 21.10 -8.50
N ALA A 279 2.78 20.25 -8.09
CA ALA A 279 3.04 18.96 -8.73
C ALA A 279 1.82 18.05 -8.74
N VAL A 280 1.09 17.96 -7.62
CA VAL A 280 -0.16 17.18 -7.52
C VAL A 280 -1.27 17.75 -8.43
N THR A 281 -1.35 19.08 -8.55
CA THR A 281 -2.30 19.76 -9.45
C THR A 281 -2.00 19.39 -10.90
N ILE A 282 -0.74 19.55 -11.31
CA ILE A 282 -0.28 19.19 -12.65
C ILE A 282 -0.57 17.70 -12.88
N TYR A 283 -0.12 16.82 -12.01
CA TYR A 283 -0.40 15.38 -12.09
C TYR A 283 -1.89 15.08 -12.33
N SER A 284 -2.80 15.72 -11.59
CA SER A 284 -4.25 15.48 -11.69
C SER A 284 -4.85 15.85 -13.06
N MET A 285 -4.23 16.77 -13.80
CA MET A 285 -4.69 17.17 -15.13
C MET A 285 -4.55 16.04 -16.16
N LEU A 286 -3.61 15.12 -15.97
CA LEU A 286 -3.43 13.93 -16.83
C LEU A 286 -4.70 13.07 -16.93
N PHE A 287 -5.58 13.17 -15.92
CA PHE A 287 -6.78 12.36 -15.78
C PHE A 287 -8.08 13.17 -15.92
N GLY A 288 -8.02 14.38 -16.48
CA GLY A 288 -9.22 15.17 -16.78
C GLY A 288 -9.84 15.91 -15.58
N ASN A 289 -9.00 16.40 -14.65
CA ASN A 289 -9.37 17.35 -13.57
C ASN A 289 -10.35 16.86 -12.51
N ALA A 290 -10.73 15.58 -12.50
CA ALA A 290 -11.84 15.16 -11.65
C ALA A 290 -11.55 15.18 -10.13
N HIS A 291 -10.30 15.11 -9.66
CA HIS A 291 -10.09 14.41 -8.37
C HIS A 291 -9.20 15.01 -7.28
N MET A 292 -8.72 16.26 -7.33
CA MET A 292 -7.76 16.68 -6.29
C MET A 292 -8.09 17.90 -5.43
N GLY A 293 -9.32 18.45 -5.41
CA GLY A 293 -9.75 19.37 -4.32
C GLY A 293 -8.78 20.52 -3.99
N VAL A 294 -8.01 21.01 -4.99
CA VAL A 294 -6.82 21.85 -4.78
C VAL A 294 -7.15 23.33 -4.52
N ASP A 295 -8.42 23.61 -4.19
CA ASP A 295 -9.00 24.96 -4.26
C ASP A 295 -8.49 25.95 -3.19
N GLY A 296 -7.73 25.50 -2.19
CA GLY A 296 -7.47 26.28 -0.98
C GLY A 296 -6.06 26.82 -0.73
N ILE A 297 -5.05 26.51 -1.58
CA ILE A 297 -3.64 26.81 -1.25
C ILE A 297 -2.89 27.55 -2.37
N LEU A 298 -3.21 27.30 -3.65
CA LEU A 298 -2.76 28.14 -4.76
C LEU A 298 -3.77 29.28 -4.95
N ASP A 299 -3.31 30.52 -5.11
CA ASP A 299 -4.19 31.62 -5.44
C ASP A 299 -4.86 31.38 -6.81
N LEU A 300 -5.97 32.08 -7.06
CA LEU A 300 -6.78 31.86 -8.27
C LEU A 300 -6.01 32.20 -9.55
N GLU A 301 -5.12 33.20 -9.50
CA GLU A 301 -4.35 33.70 -10.64
C GLU A 301 -3.26 32.68 -11.04
N SER A 302 -2.46 32.22 -10.07
CA SER A 302 -1.51 31.11 -10.23
C SER A 302 -2.16 29.87 -10.83
N ARG A 303 -3.39 29.54 -10.41
CA ARG A 303 -4.13 28.42 -10.99
C ARG A 303 -4.48 28.71 -12.43
N GLN A 304 -5.15 29.81 -12.75
CA GLN A 304 -5.57 30.09 -14.12
C GLN A 304 -4.39 30.11 -15.10
N GLU A 305 -3.25 30.67 -14.69
CA GLU A 305 -2.04 30.71 -15.52
C GLU A 305 -1.41 29.33 -15.71
N LEU A 306 -1.22 28.57 -14.62
CA LEU A 306 -0.74 27.19 -14.66
C LEU A 306 -1.62 26.33 -15.57
N TRP A 307 -2.94 26.52 -15.51
CA TRP A 307 -3.89 25.84 -16.37
C TRP A 307 -3.74 26.23 -17.84
N SER A 308 -3.59 27.53 -18.16
CA SER A 308 -3.41 27.94 -19.55
C SER A 308 -2.13 27.38 -20.18
N VAL A 309 -1.00 27.45 -19.46
CA VAL A 309 0.30 26.94 -19.91
C VAL A 309 0.25 25.43 -20.10
N LEU A 310 -0.33 24.71 -19.13
CA LEU A 310 -0.44 23.25 -19.21
C LEU A 310 -1.37 22.80 -20.31
N ILE A 311 -2.53 23.43 -20.50
CA ILE A 311 -3.46 23.06 -21.58
C ILE A 311 -2.79 23.23 -22.93
N GLU A 312 -2.04 24.32 -23.14
CA GLU A 312 -1.27 24.53 -24.37
C GLU A 312 -0.25 23.39 -24.58
N ARG A 313 0.56 23.07 -23.56
CA ARG A 313 1.57 22.00 -23.63
C ARG A 313 0.95 20.60 -23.77
N ILE A 314 -0.17 20.31 -23.11
CA ILE A 314 -0.94 19.06 -23.22
C ILE A 314 -1.46 18.87 -24.65
N ASN A 315 -1.99 19.94 -25.25
CA ASN A 315 -2.54 19.92 -26.60
C ASN A 315 -1.43 19.76 -27.65
N MET A 316 -0.33 20.51 -27.51
CA MET A 316 0.83 20.40 -28.40
C MET A 316 1.45 19.01 -28.39
N ASN A 317 1.47 18.35 -27.22
CA ASN A 317 2.11 17.04 -27.06
C ASN A 317 1.13 15.85 -27.15
N HIS A 318 -0.13 16.07 -27.53
CA HIS A 318 -1.16 15.02 -27.65
C HIS A 318 -1.33 14.16 -26.39
N VAL A 319 -1.11 14.73 -25.21
CA VAL A 319 -1.11 14.00 -23.93
C VAL A 319 -2.50 13.46 -23.60
N GLU A 320 -3.57 14.20 -23.91
CA GLU A 320 -4.94 13.72 -23.73
C GLU A 320 -5.21 12.45 -24.55
N LYS A 321 -4.77 12.44 -25.82
CA LYS A 321 -4.91 11.28 -26.68
C LYS A 321 -4.10 10.10 -26.13
N ALA A 322 -2.88 10.34 -25.65
CA ALA A 322 -2.07 9.32 -25.00
C ALA A 322 -2.73 8.75 -23.74
N SER A 323 -3.31 9.61 -22.90
CA SER A 323 -4.04 9.22 -21.68
C SER A 323 -5.21 8.28 -22.01
N ASN A 324 -6.01 8.65 -23.00
CA ASN A 324 -7.14 7.84 -23.47
C ASN A 324 -6.70 6.51 -24.11
N GLU A 325 -5.68 6.55 -24.97
CA GLU A 325 -5.16 5.37 -25.69
C GLU A 325 -4.50 4.34 -24.78
N LEU A 326 -3.84 4.80 -23.71
CA LEU A 326 -3.24 3.97 -22.67
C LEU A 326 -4.24 3.61 -21.55
N GLN A 327 -5.43 4.20 -21.58
CA GLN A 327 -6.46 4.05 -20.54
C GLN A 327 -5.90 4.34 -19.15
N LEU A 328 -5.19 5.47 -19.02
CA LEU A 328 -4.53 5.83 -17.76
C LEU A 328 -5.55 6.03 -16.65
N LYS A 329 -5.24 5.48 -15.47
CA LYS A 329 -6.04 5.69 -14.26
C LYS A 329 -5.16 5.90 -13.04
N MET A 330 -5.74 6.56 -12.05
CA MET A 330 -5.19 6.59 -10.69
C MET A 330 -5.56 5.31 -9.94
N PRO A 331 -4.77 4.88 -8.95
CA PRO A 331 -5.24 3.98 -7.91
C PRO A 331 -6.46 4.56 -7.18
N GLU A 332 -7.49 3.71 -6.99
CA GLU A 332 -8.76 4.08 -6.34
C GLU A 332 -9.07 3.06 -5.24
N TYR A 333 -8.38 3.16 -4.10
CA TYR A 333 -8.64 2.33 -2.92
C TYR A 333 -9.01 3.22 -1.72
N ASP A 334 -10.04 2.83 -0.97
CA ASP A 334 -10.43 3.53 0.26
C ASP A 334 -9.68 2.96 1.47
N THR A 335 -8.72 3.73 1.96
CA THR A 335 -7.88 3.41 3.12
C THR A 335 -8.23 4.22 4.36
N LYS A 336 -9.17 5.18 4.29
CA LYS A 336 -9.46 6.14 5.37
C LYS A 336 -9.78 5.48 6.70
N GLY A 337 -10.49 4.35 6.67
CA GLY A 337 -10.82 3.58 7.87
C GLY A 337 -9.58 3.07 8.61
N ILE A 338 -8.59 2.55 7.89
CA ILE A 338 -7.40 1.91 8.46
C ILE A 338 -6.26 2.89 8.78
N GLU A 339 -6.31 4.10 8.23
CA GLU A 339 -5.35 5.17 8.52
C GLU A 339 -5.53 5.79 9.91
N SER A 340 -6.77 5.82 10.41
CA SER A 340 -7.13 6.45 11.68
C SER A 340 -6.55 5.78 12.93
N VAL A 341 -6.06 4.54 12.80
CA VAL A 341 -5.51 3.76 13.90
C VAL A 341 -4.05 4.16 14.14
N SER A 342 -3.80 4.80 15.30
CA SER A 342 -2.48 5.25 15.71
C SER A 342 -1.51 4.11 15.99
N VAL A 343 -0.24 4.27 15.61
CA VAL A 343 0.82 3.30 15.89
C VAL A 343 1.16 3.32 17.39
N ALA A 344 0.83 2.25 18.10
CA ALA A 344 1.17 2.08 19.50
C ALA A 344 2.56 1.43 19.64
N ARG A 345 3.62 2.23 19.46
CA ARG A 345 5.00 1.81 19.79
C ARG A 345 5.59 2.76 20.81
N GLN A 346 5.70 2.31 22.05
CA GLN A 346 6.58 2.95 23.03
C GLN A 346 8.02 2.76 22.54
N GLY A 347 8.77 3.86 22.40
CA GLY A 347 10.17 3.79 22.07
C GLY A 347 10.92 3.10 23.20
N ASN A 348 11.55 1.97 22.90
CA ASN A 348 12.77 1.61 23.60
C ASN A 348 13.90 2.19 22.74
N ASP A 349 14.30 3.41 23.09
CA ASP A 349 15.63 3.92 22.75
C ASP A 349 16.69 3.19 23.62
#